data_AF-A0A7C2R4V4-F1
#
_entry.id   AF-A0A7C2R4V4-F1
#
_cell.length_a   1.000
_cell.length_b   1.000
_cell.length_c   1.000
_cell.angle_alpha   90.00
_cell.angle_beta   90.00
_cell.angle_gamma   90.00
#
_symmetry.space_group_name_H-M   'P 1'
#
loop_
_entity.id
_entity.type
_entity.pdbx_description
1 polymer ?
#
loop_
_entity_poly.entity_id
_entity_poly.type
_entity_poly.pdbx_seq_one_letter_code
_entity_poly.pdbx_strand_id
1 'polypeptide(L)' 'MPQVIALALLGAGIYAGYRWLAHAARRMGEEMQRHEAELRGREAGRIEKDLGALEYDPSAGVYRPARKP' A
#
# COMPACT_ATOMS: atom_id res chain seq x y z
N MET A 1 51.21 1.43 8.41
CA MET A 1 50.31 2.24 7.56
C MET A 1 49.06 1.55 7.00
N PRO A 2 48.95 0.22 6.80
CA PRO A 2 47.74 -0.38 6.18
C PRO A 2 46.49 -0.31 7.06
N GLN A 3 46.69 -0.36 8.38
CA GLN A 3 45.62 -0.31 9.39
C GLN A 3 44.85 1.02 9.41
N VAL A 4 45.51 2.14 9.10
CA VAL A 4 44.86 3.46 9.02
C VAL A 4 43.95 3.55 7.79
N ILE A 5 44.39 2.97 6.67
CA ILE A 5 43.60 2.89 5.43
C ILE A 5 42.36 2.01 5.65
N ALA A 6 42.53 0.85 6.31
CA ALA A 6 41.43 -0.02 6.66
C ALA A 6 40.39 0.71 7.54
N LEU A 7 40.86 1.45 8.55
CA LEU A 7 39.98 2.23 9.43
C LEU A 7 39.23 3.35 8.67
N ALA A 8 39.93 4.05 7.76
CA ALA A 8 39.34 5.10 6.95
C ALA A 8 38.27 4.55 5.99
N LEU A 9 38.52 3.40 5.36
CA LEU A 9 37.54 2.72 4.51
C LEU A 9 36.34 2.22 5.30
N LEU A 10 36.56 1.69 6.50
CA LEU A 10 35.49 1.23 7.38
C LEU A 10 34.60 2.39 7.82
N GLY A 11 35.19 3.50 8.24
CA GLY A 11 34.46 4.72 8.61
C GLY A 11 33.70 5.34 7.43
N ALA A 12 34.35 5.45 6.27
CA ALA A 12 33.71 5.96 5.06
C ALA A 12 32.56 5.07 4.58
N GLY A 13 32.73 3.74 4.65
CA GLY A 13 31.69 2.78 4.29
C GLY A 13 30.48 2.85 5.21
N ILE A 14 30.69 2.92 6.53
CA ILE A 14 29.60 3.06 7.51
C ILE A 14 28.86 4.39 7.31
N TYR A 15 29.59 5.49 7.11
CA TYR A 15 29.00 6.81 6.91
C TYR A 15 28.19 6.90 5.61
N ALA A 16 28.77 6.44 4.50
CA ALA A 16 28.10 6.42 3.21
C ALA A 16 26.89 5.48 3.21
N GLY A 17 27.02 4.31 3.84
CA GLY A 17 25.94 3.34 3.99
C GLY A 17 24.78 3.90 4.81
N TYR A 18 25.05 4.53 5.96
CA TYR A 18 24.02 5.17 6.78
C TYR A 18 23.32 6.30 6.04
N ARG A 19 24.08 7.17 5.36
CA ARG A 19 23.54 8.29 4.59
C ARG A 19 22.64 7.80 3.45
N TRP A 20 23.07 6.77 2.74
CA TRP A 20 22.29 6.18 1.65
C TRP A 20 21.00 5.52 2.16
N LEU A 21 21.09 4.73 3.24
CA LEU A 21 19.93 4.09 3.85
C LEU A 21 18.91 5.11 4.36
N ALA A 22 19.37 6.19 4.99
CA ALA A 22 18.50 7.28 5.43
C ALA A 22 17.80 7.99 4.25
N HIS A 23 18.49 8.13 3.12
CA HIS A 23 17.89 8.69 1.90
C HIS A 23 16.85 7.75 1.28
N ALA A 24 17.15 6.45 1.23
CA ALA A 24 16.23 5.42 0.75
C ALA A 24 14.97 5.32 1.62
N ALA A 25 15.12 5.32 2.95
CA ALA A 25 14.02 5.28 3.89
C ALA A 25 13.06 6.48 3.74
N ARG A 26 13.60 7.68 3.47
CA ARG A 26 12.78 8.88 3.19
C ARG A 26 11.96 8.72 1.91
N ARG A 27 12.56 8.22 0.83
CA ARG A 27 11.84 7.97 -0.42
C ARG A 27 10.72 6.94 -0.24
N MET A 28 11.01 5.84 0.46
CA MET A 28 9.99 4.81 0.74
C MET A 28 8.85 5.37 1.60
N GLY A 29 9.16 6.18 2.62
CA GLY A 29 8.14 6.82 3.46
C GLY A 29 7.25 7.82 2.70
N GLU A 30 7.79 8.54 1.73
CA GLU A 30 7.01 9.45 0.87
C GLU A 30 6.09 8.69 -0.09
N GLU A 31 6.56 7.58 -0.67
CA GLU A 31 5.73 6.72 -1.53
C GLU A 31 4.61 6.04 -0.73
N MET A 32 4.90 5.57 0.48
CA MET A 32 3.92 4.91 1.35
C MET A 32 2.82 5.87 1.81
N GLN A 33 3.18 7.11 2.19
CA GLN A 33 2.19 8.14 2.53
C GLN A 33 1.30 8.54 1.35
N ARG A 34 1.83 8.56 0.12
CA ARG A 34 1.03 8.81 -1.09
C ARG A 34 0.04 7.68 -1.35
N HIS A 35 0.49 6.43 -1.22
CA HIS A 35 -0.39 5.27 -1.37
C HIS A 35 -1.48 5.23 -0.31
N GLU A 36 -1.16 5.54 0.94
CA GLU A 36 -2.15 5.57 2.03
C GLU A 36 -3.17 6.70 1.84
N ALA A 37 -2.74 7.89 1.40
CA ALA A 37 -3.65 8.98 1.04
C ALA A 37 -4.57 8.62 -0.14
N GLU A 38 -4.05 7.92 -1.15
CA GLU A 38 -4.84 7.47 -2.30
C GLU A 38 -5.86 6.39 -1.92
N LEU A 39 -5.49 5.43 -1.07
CA LEU A 39 -6.40 4.41 -0.55
C LEU A 39 -7.50 5.04 0.33
N ARG A 40 -7.14 5.96 1.22
CA ARG A 40 -8.09 6.67 2.10
C ARG A 40 -9.08 7.52 1.30
N GLY A 41 -8.61 8.16 0.23
CA GLY A 41 -9.48 8.91 -0.70
C GLY A 41 -10.44 7.99 -1.48
N ARG A 42 -10.00 6.78 -1.84
CA ARG A 42 -10.85 5.77 -2.51
C ARG A 42 -11.86 5.13 -1.57
N GLU A 43 -11.51 4.91 -0.30
CA GLU A 43 -12.44 4.42 0.73
C GLU A 43 -13.53 5.44 1.07
N ALA A 44 -13.17 6.73 1.19
CA ALA A 44 -14.15 7.79 1.45
C ALA A 44 -15.18 7.96 0.31
N GLY A 45 -14.84 7.56 -0.92
CA GLY A 45 -15.74 7.56 -2.08
C GLY A 45 -16.43 6.23 -2.36
N ARG A 46 -16.13 5.17 -1.60
CA ARG A 46 -16.71 3.84 -1.79
C ARG A 46 -18.07 3.80 -1.14
N ILE A 47 -19.08 4.30 -1.86
CA ILE A 47 -20.48 4.00 -1.54
C ILE A 47 -20.59 2.47 -1.65
N GLU A 48 -20.74 1.79 -0.52
CA GLU A 48 -21.05 0.36 -0.47
C GLU A 48 -22.39 0.16 -1.18
N LYS A 49 -22.31 -0.14 -2.48
CA LYS A 49 -23.48 -0.26 -3.33
C LYS A 49 -24.14 -1.59 -2.99
N ASP A 50 -25.12 -1.55 -2.11
CA ASP A 50 -26.02 -2.67 -1.85
C ASP A 50 -26.69 -3.08 -3.17
N LEU A 51 -26.26 -4.21 -3.72
CA LEU A 51 -26.78 -4.78 -4.97
C LEU A 51 -28.12 -5.51 -4.77
N GLY A 52 -28.64 -5.55 -3.54
CA GLY A 52 -29.86 -6.27 -3.19
C GLY A 52 -29.67 -7.79 -3.17
N ALA A 53 -30.60 -8.49 -2.54
CA ALA A 53 -30.62 -9.95 -2.53
C ALA A 53 -31.19 -10.47 -3.86
N LEU A 54 -30.63 -11.57 -4.37
CA LEU A 54 -31.16 -12.32 -5.51
C LEU A 54 -31.93 -13.53 -4.98
N GLU A 55 -33.17 -13.70 -5.44
CA GLU A 55 -34.02 -14.84 -5.12
C GLU A 55 -34.18 -15.75 -6.34
N TYR A 56 -34.08 -17.06 -6.13
CA TYR A 56 -34.21 -18.03 -7.21
C TYR A 56 -35.69 -18.22 -7.58
N ASP A 57 -36.05 -17.99 -8.85
CA ASP A 57 -37.39 -18.27 -9.36
C ASP A 57 -37.40 -19.64 -10.05
N PRO A 58 -37.98 -20.69 -9.42
CA PRO A 58 -38.00 -22.04 -9.98
C PRO A 58 -38.90 -22.19 -11.21
N SER A 59 -39.84 -21.26 -11.41
CA SER A 59 -40.76 -21.30 -12.57
C SER A 59 -40.09 -20.77 -13.83
N ALA A 60 -39.17 -19.81 -13.66
CA ALA A 60 -38.42 -19.20 -14.75
C ALA A 60 -36.98 -19.74 -14.89
N GLY A 61 -36.49 -20.50 -13.91
CA GLY A 61 -35.13 -21.05 -13.89
C GLY A 61 -34.02 -19.98 -13.78
N VAL A 62 -34.35 -18.79 -13.29
CA VAL A 62 -33.44 -17.63 -13.22
C VAL A 62 -33.51 -16.97 -11.85
N TYR A 63 -32.40 -16.35 -11.44
CA TYR A 63 -32.36 -15.51 -10.25
C TYR A 63 -32.92 -14.12 -10.56
N ARG A 64 -33.89 -13.67 -9.75
CA ARG A 64 -34.52 -12.35 -9.86
C ARG A 64 -34.14 -11.47 -8.66
N PRO A 65 -34.04 -10.15 -8.84
CA PRO A 65 -33.82 -9.25 -7.71
C PRO A 65 -35.00 -9.32 -6.74
N ALA A 66 -34.72 -9.57 -5.47
CA ALA A 66 -35.72 -9.51 -4.42
C ALA A 66 -36.29 -8.09 -4.36
N ARG A 67 -37.62 -7.96 -4.37
CA ARG A 67 -38.27 -6.66 -4.20
C ARG A 67 -37.93 -6.17 -2.78
N LYS A 68 -37.28 -5.01 -2.66
CA LYS A 68 -37.12 -4.34 -1.36
C LYS A 68 -38.53 -4.10 -0.77
N PRO A 69 -38.72 -4.29 0.55
CA PRO A 69 -39.97 -3.95 1.23
C PRO A 69 -40.29 -2.46 1.13
#